data_AF-A0A9E8RWY1-F1
#
_entry.id   AF-A0A9E8RWY1-F1
#
_cell.length_a   1.000
_cell.length_b   1.000
_cell.length_c   1.000
_cell.angle_alpha   90.00
_cell.angle_beta   90.00
_cell.angle_gamma   90.00
#
_symmetry.space_group_name_H-M   'P 1'
#
loop_
_entity.id
_entity.type
_entity.pdbx_description
1 polymer ?
#
loop_
_entity_poly.entity_id
_entity_poly.type
_entity_poly.pdbx_seq_one_letter_code
_entity_poly.pdbx_strand_id
1 'polypeptide(L)'
;MLNSVILSLLASIGLLTFILVIGTFFKEFGDWQYPILYYDHPSIVQELNYTGTKSAFGLGFHFMFLGDYLIKTTTLFAFILTFTIVLAIFLSMFIKNVFTNYAITILIVVLGYIGSINILKDFAYLSLFTYFQIFRITNGELSIVLDHPSINFLTGSIVLITSISILTILGYWIKHKSVGSFKNTSELETEKEMEKVRHITDEK
;
A
#
# COMPACT_ATOMS: atom_id res chain seq x y z
N MET A 1 9.24 -21.18 -2.56
CA MET A 1 8.26 -20.10 -2.29
C MET A 1 8.66 -19.20 -1.13
N LEU A 2 8.95 -19.71 0.09
CA LEU A 2 9.35 -18.86 1.23
C LEU A 2 10.61 -18.03 0.91
N ASN A 3 11.66 -18.65 0.35
CA ASN A 3 12.89 -17.95 -0.04
C ASN A 3 12.65 -16.85 -1.10
N SER A 4 11.71 -17.08 -2.02
CA SER A 4 11.35 -16.10 -3.06
C SER A 4 10.63 -14.89 -2.46
N VAL A 5 9.74 -15.11 -1.48
CA VAL A 5 9.05 -14.02 -0.76
C VAL A 5 10.04 -13.22 0.08
N ILE A 6 10.92 -13.90 0.84
CA ILE A 6 11.96 -13.25 1.65
C ILE A 6 12.89 -12.41 0.76
N LEU A 7 13.34 -12.96 -0.37
CA LEU A 7 14.20 -12.24 -1.31
C LEU A 7 13.49 -11.01 -1.90
N SER A 8 12.21 -11.11 -2.25
CA SER A 8 11.44 -9.97 -2.76
C SER A 8 11.24 -8.86 -1.71
N LEU A 9 11.00 -9.24 -0.45
CA LEU A 9 10.88 -8.30 0.66
C LEU A 9 12.21 -7.60 0.93
N LEU A 10 13.31 -8.36 0.95
CA LEU A 10 14.64 -7.82 1.18
C LEU A 10 15.06 -6.87 0.05
N ALA A 11 14.78 -7.23 -1.20
CA ALA A 11 15.03 -6.36 -2.36
C ALA A 11 14.21 -5.06 -2.30
N SER A 12 12.95 -5.13 -1.86
CA SER A 12 12.09 -3.96 -1.70
C SER A 12 12.59 -3.03 -0.60
N ILE A 13 13.02 -3.58 0.54
CA ILE A 13 13.64 -2.83 1.64
C ILE A 13 14.97 -2.21 1.21
N GLY A 14 15.78 -2.95 0.44
CA GLY A 14 17.05 -2.47 -0.10
C GLY A 14 16.85 -1.29 -1.06
N LEU A 15 15.87 -1.39 -1.96
CA LEU A 15 15.51 -0.32 -2.89
C LEU A 15 15.03 0.93 -2.12
N LEU A 16 14.15 0.74 -1.13
CA LEU A 16 13.67 1.81 -0.25
C LEU A 16 14.82 2.54 0.46
N THR A 17 15.74 1.78 1.05
CA THR A 17 16.92 2.33 1.74
C THR A 17 17.80 3.10 0.77
N PHE A 18 18.06 2.54 -0.41
CA PHE A 18 18.87 3.19 -1.44
C PHE A 18 18.28 4.52 -1.90
N ILE A 19 16.97 4.55 -2.13
CA ILE A 19 16.23 5.78 -2.47
C ILE A 19 16.35 6.83 -1.36
N LEU A 20 16.21 6.44 -0.10
CA LEU A 20 16.34 7.36 1.03
C LEU A 20 17.75 7.95 1.13
N VAL A 21 18.78 7.13 0.92
CA VAL A 21 20.17 7.58 0.91
C VAL A 21 20.40 8.58 -0.21
N ILE A 22 20.03 8.25 -1.46
CA ILE A 22 20.15 9.16 -2.60
C ILE A 22 19.38 10.46 -2.33
N GLY A 23 18.12 10.36 -1.92
CA GLY A 23 17.28 11.53 -1.64
C GLY A 23 17.90 12.46 -0.60
N THR A 24 18.54 11.90 0.44
CA THR A 24 19.22 12.69 1.47
C THR A 24 20.46 13.40 0.93
N PHE A 25 21.27 12.74 0.09
CA PHE A 25 22.44 13.36 -0.54
C PHE A 25 22.07 14.48 -1.52
N PHE A 26 20.98 14.31 -2.27
CA PHE A 26 20.51 15.32 -3.22
C PHE A 26 19.62 16.39 -2.59
N LYS A 27 19.30 16.27 -1.29
CA LYS A 27 18.51 17.27 -0.56
C LYS A 27 19.13 18.65 -0.62
N GLU A 28 20.45 18.79 -0.51
CA GLU A 28 21.07 20.13 -0.44
C GLU A 28 21.56 20.68 -1.80
N PHE A 29 21.94 19.82 -2.75
CA PHE A 29 22.55 20.26 -4.02
C PHE A 29 21.55 20.73 -5.09
N GLY A 30 20.33 20.19 -5.11
CA GLY A 30 19.30 20.55 -6.10
C GLY A 30 18.36 21.69 -5.67
N ASP A 31 18.36 22.01 -4.38
CA ASP A 31 17.34 22.87 -3.74
C ASP A 31 17.45 24.36 -4.09
N TRP A 32 18.64 24.83 -4.48
CA TRP A 32 18.85 26.25 -4.77
C TRP A 32 18.22 26.73 -6.09
N GLN A 33 17.84 25.82 -7.00
CA GLN A 33 17.37 26.20 -8.32
C GLN A 33 15.91 25.81 -8.64
N TYR A 34 15.30 24.89 -7.87
CA TYR A 34 13.98 24.33 -8.23
C TYR A 34 13.06 24.10 -7.01
N PRO A 35 12.63 25.16 -6.30
CA PRO A 35 11.60 25.01 -5.27
C PRO A 35 10.29 24.51 -5.88
N ILE A 36 9.67 23.52 -5.25
CA ILE A 36 8.39 22.95 -5.67
C ILE A 36 7.25 23.64 -4.92
N LEU A 37 6.20 24.02 -5.64
CA LEU A 37 5.02 24.62 -5.04
C LEU A 37 4.23 23.57 -4.24
N TYR A 38 3.95 23.88 -2.97
CA TYR A 38 3.08 23.11 -2.10
C TYR A 38 1.85 23.92 -1.72
N TYR A 39 0.67 23.30 -1.83
CA TYR A 39 -0.60 23.92 -1.51
C TYR A 39 -1.06 23.56 -0.10
N ASP A 40 -1.39 24.58 0.69
CA ASP A 40 -1.87 24.42 2.06
C ASP A 40 -3.40 24.52 2.12
N HIS A 41 -4.01 23.58 2.83
CA HIS A 41 -5.47 23.53 3.02
C HIS A 41 -5.99 24.78 3.76
N PRO A 42 -7.16 25.35 3.39
CA PRO A 42 -7.73 26.53 4.05
C PRO A 42 -7.75 26.47 5.59
N SER A 43 -8.02 25.29 6.15
CA SER A 43 -8.04 25.08 7.61
C SER A 43 -6.68 25.32 8.27
N ILE A 44 -5.58 25.00 7.58
CA ILE A 44 -4.20 25.19 8.08
C ILE A 44 -3.80 26.67 7.91
N VAL A 45 -4.24 27.29 6.83
CA VAL A 45 -3.90 28.68 6.47
C VAL A 45 -4.53 29.70 7.43
N GLN A 46 -5.65 29.35 8.04
CA GLN A 46 -6.34 30.16 9.04
C GLN A 46 -5.66 30.12 10.43
N GLU A 47 -4.69 29.24 10.65
CA GLU A 47 -3.96 29.16 11.92
C GLU A 47 -3.08 30.41 12.16
N LEU A 48 -2.94 30.79 13.43
CA LEU A 48 -2.18 31.98 13.86
C LEU A 48 -0.68 31.89 13.54
N ASN A 49 -0.14 30.66 13.42
CA ASN A 49 1.28 30.39 13.22
C ASN A 49 1.63 30.03 11.77
N TYR A 50 0.73 30.31 10.81
CA TYR A 50 0.98 30.00 9.41
C TYR A 50 2.10 30.89 8.83
N THR A 51 3.18 30.27 8.35
CA THR A 51 4.37 30.94 7.82
C THR A 51 4.40 31.05 6.29
N GLY A 52 3.43 30.44 5.59
CA GLY A 52 3.35 30.48 4.13
C GLY A 52 2.70 31.75 3.57
N THR A 53 2.53 31.78 2.25
CA THR A 53 1.87 32.90 1.55
C THR A 53 0.37 32.67 1.49
N LYS A 54 -0.41 33.66 1.95
CA LYS A 54 -1.89 33.62 1.87
C LYS A 54 -2.37 34.27 0.58
N SER A 55 -3.27 33.61 -0.12
CA SER A 55 -4.02 34.20 -1.24
C SER A 55 -5.29 34.90 -0.73
N ALA A 56 -5.84 35.80 -1.56
CA ALA A 56 -7.07 36.53 -1.25
C ALA A 56 -8.30 35.63 -1.03
N PHE A 57 -8.27 34.38 -1.47
CA PHE A 57 -9.39 33.43 -1.40
C PHE A 57 -9.29 32.45 -0.22
N GLY A 58 -8.44 32.72 0.77
CA GLY A 58 -8.28 31.85 1.96
C GLY A 58 -7.48 30.56 1.71
N LEU A 59 -6.94 30.39 0.49
CA LEU A 59 -5.95 29.37 0.17
C LEU A 59 -4.55 29.88 0.51
N GLY A 60 -3.64 28.97 0.85
CA GLY A 60 -2.24 29.29 1.09
C GLY A 60 -1.32 28.37 0.33
N PHE A 61 -0.08 28.81 0.16
CA PHE A 61 0.96 27.99 -0.44
C PHE A 61 2.32 28.33 0.17
N HIS A 62 3.23 27.36 0.11
CA HIS A 62 4.63 27.56 0.40
C HIS A 62 5.49 26.79 -0.59
N PHE A 63 6.78 27.10 -0.60
CA PHE A 63 7.74 26.38 -1.42
C PHE A 63 8.41 25.29 -0.60
N MET A 64 8.34 24.07 -1.11
CA MET A 64 9.03 22.91 -0.58
C MET A 64 10.31 22.68 -1.37
N PHE A 65 11.34 22.28 -0.65
CA PHE A 65 12.60 21.80 -1.20
C PHE A 65 12.39 20.60 -2.13
N LEU A 66 13.13 20.58 -3.26
CA LEU A 66 13.03 19.52 -4.26
C LEU A 66 13.42 18.17 -3.65
N GLY A 67 14.44 18.16 -2.78
CA GLY A 67 14.86 16.95 -2.07
C GLY A 67 13.73 16.33 -1.24
N ASP A 68 13.04 17.15 -0.46
CA ASP A 68 11.92 16.70 0.37
C ASP A 68 10.74 16.20 -0.48
N TYR A 69 10.47 16.88 -1.59
CA TYR A 69 9.45 16.45 -2.54
C TYR A 69 9.79 15.08 -3.16
N LEU A 70 11.04 14.89 -3.60
CA LEU A 70 11.50 13.63 -4.19
C LEU A 70 11.47 12.48 -3.18
N ILE A 71 11.94 12.71 -1.95
CA ILE A 71 11.88 11.71 -0.88
C ILE A 71 10.43 11.30 -0.64
N LYS A 72 9.52 12.26 -0.39
CA LYS A 72 8.11 11.96 -0.11
C LYS A 72 7.43 11.23 -1.28
N THR A 73 7.63 11.70 -2.50
CA THR A 73 7.07 11.08 -3.71
C THR A 73 7.57 9.65 -3.87
N THR A 74 8.88 9.44 -3.75
CA THR A 74 9.47 8.12 -3.98
C THR A 74 9.14 7.13 -2.86
N THR A 75 9.05 7.60 -1.60
CA THR A 75 8.58 6.79 -0.48
C THR A 75 7.14 6.34 -0.68
N LEU A 76 6.22 7.24 -1.03
CA LEU A 76 4.83 6.86 -1.32
C LEU A 76 4.75 5.89 -2.50
N PHE A 77 5.51 6.14 -3.57
CA PHE A 77 5.60 5.23 -4.71
C PHE A 77 6.00 3.82 -4.29
N ALA A 78 7.04 3.71 -3.46
CA ALA A 78 7.51 2.41 -2.99
C ALA A 78 6.49 1.70 -2.08
N PHE A 79 5.74 2.42 -1.25
CA PHE A 79 4.64 1.84 -0.48
C PHE A 79 3.51 1.35 -1.37
N ILE A 80 3.11 2.11 -2.39
CA ILE A 80 2.08 1.71 -3.35
C ILE A 80 2.52 0.47 -4.14
N LEU A 81 3.78 0.44 -4.57
CA LEU A 81 4.36 -0.72 -5.27
C LEU A 81 4.33 -1.95 -4.37
N THR A 82 4.81 -1.81 -3.13
CA THR A 82 4.79 -2.89 -2.12
C THR A 82 3.37 -3.38 -1.87
N PHE A 83 2.41 -2.47 -1.68
CA PHE A 83 1.00 -2.80 -1.54
C PHE A 83 0.47 -3.59 -2.75
N THR A 84 0.77 -3.14 -3.97
CA THR A 84 0.31 -3.79 -5.21
C THR A 84 0.88 -5.20 -5.33
N ILE A 85 2.15 -5.41 -4.96
CA ILE A 85 2.77 -6.73 -4.90
C ILE A 85 2.07 -7.61 -3.87
N VAL A 86 1.88 -7.11 -2.64
CA VAL A 86 1.23 -7.86 -1.57
C VAL A 86 -0.21 -8.22 -1.94
N LEU A 87 -0.94 -7.31 -2.58
CA LEU A 87 -2.29 -7.56 -3.11
C LEU A 87 -2.27 -8.65 -4.18
N ALA A 88 -1.35 -8.60 -5.14
CA ALA A 88 -1.22 -9.62 -6.18
C ALA A 88 -0.86 -11.00 -5.60
N ILE A 89 0.02 -11.04 -4.59
CA ILE A 89 0.37 -12.28 -3.88
C ILE A 89 -0.86 -12.81 -3.12
N PHE A 90 -1.59 -11.95 -2.43
CA PHE A 90 -2.81 -12.32 -1.71
C PHE A 90 -3.87 -12.90 -2.66
N LEU A 91 -4.11 -12.23 -3.79
CA LEU A 91 -5.06 -12.69 -4.81
C LEU A 91 -4.63 -14.00 -5.50
N SER A 92 -3.32 -14.23 -5.66
CA SER A 92 -2.80 -15.48 -6.22
C SER A 92 -3.13 -16.72 -5.37
N MET A 93 -3.50 -16.54 -4.10
CA MET A 93 -3.97 -17.64 -3.24
C MET A 93 -5.34 -18.18 -3.71
N PHE A 94 -6.14 -17.36 -4.39
CA PHE A 94 -7.47 -17.71 -4.89
C PHE A 94 -7.47 -17.96 -6.40
N ILE A 95 -6.61 -17.26 -7.14
CA ILE A 95 -6.58 -17.28 -8.60
C ILE A 95 -5.34 -18.05 -9.08
N LYS A 96 -5.56 -19.22 -9.69
CA LYS A 96 -4.47 -20.08 -10.19
C LYS A 96 -3.78 -19.53 -11.45
N ASN A 97 -4.50 -18.78 -12.29
CA ASN A 97 -3.96 -18.24 -13.53
C ASN A 97 -3.26 -16.89 -13.29
N VAL A 98 -1.96 -16.83 -13.61
CA VAL A 98 -1.10 -15.65 -13.43
C VAL A 98 -1.63 -14.42 -14.20
N PHE A 99 -2.07 -14.58 -15.45
CA PHE A 99 -2.59 -13.46 -16.25
C PHE A 99 -3.89 -12.91 -15.65
N THR A 100 -4.79 -13.80 -15.24
CA THR A 100 -6.05 -13.41 -14.59
C THR A 100 -5.79 -12.70 -13.25
N ASN A 101 -4.79 -13.16 -12.49
CA ASN A 101 -4.41 -12.53 -11.22
C ASN A 101 -3.95 -11.08 -11.42
N TYR A 102 -3.07 -10.82 -12.40
CA TYR A 102 -2.63 -9.46 -12.73
C TYR A 102 -3.77 -8.59 -13.23
N ALA A 103 -4.62 -9.11 -14.13
CA ALA A 103 -5.77 -8.37 -14.64
C ALA A 103 -6.74 -7.95 -13.52
N ILE A 104 -7.05 -8.87 -12.60
CA ILE A 104 -7.91 -8.59 -11.44
C ILE A 104 -7.23 -7.60 -10.48
N THR A 105 -5.93 -7.72 -10.25
CA THR A 105 -5.18 -6.78 -9.40
C THR A 105 -5.29 -5.35 -9.95
N ILE A 106 -5.06 -5.18 -11.26
CA ILE A 106 -5.19 -3.87 -11.93
C ILE A 106 -6.62 -3.37 -11.82
N LEU A 107 -7.61 -4.24 -12.08
CA LEU A 107 -9.03 -3.87 -11.98
C LEU A 107 -9.39 -3.37 -10.58
N ILE A 108 -8.95 -4.07 -9.52
CA ILE A 108 -9.20 -3.67 -8.13
C ILE A 108 -8.57 -2.31 -7.82
N VAL A 109 -7.34 -2.07 -8.29
CA VAL A 109 -6.65 -0.79 -8.10
C VAL A 109 -7.42 0.35 -8.79
N VAL A 110 -7.81 0.16 -10.05
CA VAL A 110 -8.54 1.18 -10.82
C VAL A 110 -9.92 1.46 -10.22
N LEU A 111 -10.69 0.41 -9.92
CA LEU A 111 -12.02 0.56 -9.33
C LEU A 111 -11.95 1.14 -7.91
N GLY A 112 -10.96 0.73 -7.12
CA GLY A 112 -10.72 1.25 -5.78
C GLY A 112 -10.42 2.75 -5.81
N TYR A 113 -9.62 3.20 -6.77
CA TYR A 113 -9.32 4.62 -6.98
C TYR A 113 -10.56 5.43 -7.40
N ILE A 114 -11.33 4.93 -8.37
CA ILE A 114 -12.56 5.60 -8.81
C ILE A 114 -13.56 5.68 -7.65
N GLY A 115 -13.69 4.61 -6.87
CA GLY A 115 -14.56 4.55 -5.70
C GLY A 115 -14.12 5.52 -4.59
N SER A 116 -12.81 5.64 -4.34
CA SER A 116 -12.30 6.52 -3.29
C SER A 116 -12.50 7.99 -3.59
N ILE A 117 -12.36 8.40 -4.86
CA ILE A 117 -12.50 9.80 -5.25
C ILE A 117 -13.95 10.21 -5.50
N ASN A 118 -14.82 9.31 -6.00
CA ASN A 118 -16.17 9.71 -6.42
C ASN A 118 -17.25 9.32 -5.42
N ILE A 119 -17.12 8.17 -4.77
CA ILE A 119 -18.20 7.57 -3.96
C ILE A 119 -17.93 7.79 -2.47
N LEU A 120 -16.69 7.57 -2.02
CA LEU A 120 -16.29 7.68 -0.60
C LEU A 120 -15.50 8.97 -0.33
N LYS A 121 -15.93 10.12 -0.87
CA LYS A 121 -15.21 11.40 -0.70
C LYS A 121 -14.94 11.75 0.76
N ASP A 122 -15.95 11.62 1.63
CA ASP A 122 -15.86 11.94 3.07
C ASP A 122 -14.88 11.01 3.83
N PHE A 123 -14.62 9.82 3.28
CA PHE A 123 -13.70 8.83 3.84
C PHE A 123 -12.45 8.63 2.98
N ALA A 124 -12.20 9.54 2.03
CA ALA A 124 -11.11 9.38 1.07
C ALA A 124 -9.75 9.34 1.78
N TYR A 125 -9.62 9.99 2.94
CA TYR A 125 -8.41 9.96 3.77
C TYR A 125 -8.09 8.59 4.38
N LEU A 126 -9.07 7.68 4.50
CA LEU A 126 -8.86 6.31 4.96
C LEU A 126 -8.65 5.32 3.82
N SER A 127 -9.03 5.71 2.60
CA SER A 127 -8.88 4.84 1.45
C SER A 127 -7.43 4.83 0.98
N LEU A 128 -6.83 3.64 0.98
CA LEU A 128 -5.49 3.43 0.43
C LEU A 128 -5.40 3.83 -1.05
N PHE A 129 -6.51 3.74 -1.80
CA PHE A 129 -6.52 4.02 -3.23
C PHE A 129 -6.45 5.52 -3.54
N THR A 130 -6.89 6.38 -2.60
CA THR A 130 -6.68 7.83 -2.69
C THR A 130 -5.20 8.16 -2.80
N TYR A 131 -4.35 7.34 -2.17
CA TYR A 131 -2.91 7.55 -2.14
C TYR A 131 -2.17 7.21 -3.43
N PHE A 132 -2.85 6.66 -4.44
CA PHE A 132 -2.27 6.42 -5.77
C PHE A 132 -1.94 7.71 -6.53
N GLN A 133 -2.52 8.85 -6.15
CA GLN A 133 -2.17 10.16 -6.74
C GLN A 133 -0.99 10.81 -6.03
N ILE A 134 0.16 10.16 -6.12
CA ILE A 134 1.38 10.51 -5.37
C ILE A 134 1.70 12.01 -5.48
N PHE A 135 1.83 12.54 -6.70
CA PHE A 135 2.21 13.92 -6.94
C PHE A 135 1.23 14.93 -6.32
N ARG A 136 -0.08 14.63 -6.41
CA ARG A 136 -1.15 15.50 -5.87
C ARG A 136 -1.22 15.47 -4.34
N ILE A 137 -0.66 14.43 -3.72
CA ILE A 137 -0.58 14.33 -2.26
C ILE A 137 0.69 14.99 -1.77
N THR A 138 1.80 14.78 -2.48
CA THR A 138 3.08 15.38 -2.12
C THR A 138 3.09 16.89 -2.31
N ASN A 139 2.36 17.42 -3.28
CA ASN A 139 2.18 18.87 -3.47
C ASN A 139 1.02 19.47 -2.64
N GLY A 140 0.28 18.66 -1.86
CA GLY A 140 -0.84 19.11 -1.03
C GLY A 140 -2.16 19.42 -1.77
N GLU A 141 -2.18 19.37 -3.10
CA GLU A 141 -3.34 19.71 -3.93
C GLU A 141 -4.56 18.84 -3.63
N LEU A 142 -4.35 17.54 -3.39
CA LEU A 142 -5.43 16.59 -3.17
C LEU A 142 -6.22 16.90 -1.89
N SER A 143 -5.56 17.47 -0.88
CA SER A 143 -6.23 17.91 0.35
C SER A 143 -7.27 19.00 0.06
N ILE A 144 -6.95 19.92 -0.86
CA ILE A 144 -7.83 21.03 -1.25
C ILE A 144 -8.97 20.53 -2.15
N VAL A 145 -8.63 19.67 -3.11
CA VAL A 145 -9.61 19.17 -4.10
C VAL A 145 -10.68 18.29 -3.45
N LEU A 146 -10.30 17.55 -2.40
CA LEU A 146 -11.23 16.71 -1.64
C LEU A 146 -11.71 17.37 -0.33
N ASP A 147 -11.34 18.63 -0.08
CA ASP A 147 -11.68 19.40 1.13
C ASP A 147 -11.41 18.63 2.45
N HIS A 148 -10.28 17.93 2.49
CA HIS A 148 -9.87 17.11 3.63
C HIS A 148 -8.40 17.34 4.01
N PRO A 149 -8.11 18.08 5.10
CA PRO A 149 -6.74 18.42 5.50
C PRO A 149 -5.92 17.21 5.98
N SER A 150 -6.59 16.12 6.37
CA SER A 150 -5.92 14.88 6.79
C SER A 150 -5.27 14.14 5.62
N ILE A 151 -5.57 14.50 4.36
CA ILE A 151 -4.93 13.91 3.18
C ILE A 151 -3.55 14.55 3.00
N ASN A 152 -2.54 13.91 3.56
CA ASN A 152 -1.15 14.34 3.44
C ASN A 152 -0.21 13.13 3.37
N PHE A 153 1.08 13.40 3.18
CA PHE A 153 2.13 12.38 3.09
C PHE A 153 2.16 11.43 4.31
N LEU A 154 2.01 11.96 5.53
CA LEU A 154 2.10 11.17 6.76
C LEU A 154 0.92 10.20 6.87
N THR A 155 -0.31 10.70 6.72
CA THR A 155 -1.51 9.87 6.75
C THR A 155 -1.48 8.81 5.65
N GLY A 156 -1.04 9.17 4.44
CA GLY A 156 -0.90 8.22 3.34
C GLY A 156 0.09 7.10 3.63
N SER A 157 1.22 7.44 4.21
CA SER A 157 2.21 6.46 4.65
C SER A 157 1.63 5.50 5.68
N ILE A 158 0.92 6.02 6.69
CA ILE A 158 0.27 5.19 7.72
C ILE A 158 -0.77 4.26 7.10
N VAL A 159 -1.71 4.80 6.31
CA VAL A 159 -2.79 4.02 5.68
C VAL A 159 -2.23 2.90 4.80
N LEU A 160 -1.20 3.18 4.01
CA LEU A 160 -0.56 2.17 3.16
C LEU A 160 0.16 1.09 3.97
N ILE A 161 0.95 1.46 4.98
CA ILE A 161 1.66 0.50 5.85
C ILE A 161 0.65 -0.39 6.60
N THR A 162 -0.40 0.21 7.16
CA THR A 162 -1.47 -0.53 7.84
C THR A 162 -2.16 -1.50 6.89
N SER A 163 -2.49 -1.07 5.67
CA SER A 163 -3.12 -1.92 4.66
C SER A 163 -2.23 -3.08 4.22
N ILE A 164 -0.93 -2.84 4.00
CA ILE A 164 0.07 -3.87 3.70
C ILE A 164 0.14 -4.90 4.82
N SER A 165 0.17 -4.42 6.07
CA SER A 165 0.26 -5.27 7.27
C SER A 165 -0.98 -6.16 7.41
N ILE A 166 -2.17 -5.57 7.27
CA ILE A 166 -3.44 -6.29 7.32
C ILE A 166 -3.51 -7.37 6.25
N LEU A 167 -3.22 -7.05 4.98
CA LEU A 167 -3.25 -8.02 3.89
C LEU A 167 -2.25 -9.16 4.11
N THR A 168 -1.05 -8.84 4.63
CA THR A 168 -0.02 -9.84 4.91
C THR A 168 -0.46 -10.79 6.03
N ILE A 169 -1.01 -10.26 7.12
CA ILE A 169 -1.53 -11.06 8.25
C ILE A 169 -2.69 -11.94 7.80
N LEU A 170 -3.64 -11.39 7.04
CA LEU A 170 -4.77 -12.15 6.49
C LEU A 170 -4.29 -13.26 5.55
N GLY A 171 -3.36 -12.95 4.65
CA GLY A 171 -2.78 -13.94 3.74
C GLY A 171 -2.08 -15.08 4.49
N TYR A 172 -1.35 -14.76 5.55
CA TYR A 172 -0.72 -15.78 6.40
C TYR A 172 -1.75 -16.67 7.10
N TRP A 173 -2.81 -16.06 7.67
CA TRP A 173 -3.86 -16.79 8.38
C TRP A 173 -4.62 -17.75 7.46
N ILE A 174 -4.98 -17.29 6.26
CA ILE A 174 -5.66 -18.10 5.24
C ILE A 174 -4.79 -19.27 4.80
N LYS A 175 -3.50 -19.03 4.54
CA LYS A 175 -2.56 -20.09 4.15
C LYS A 175 -2.41 -21.14 5.25
N HIS A 176 -2.29 -20.73 6.52
CA HIS A 176 -2.15 -21.66 7.64
C HIS A 176 -3.39 -22.57 7.78
N LYS A 177 -4.60 -22.00 7.69
CA LYS A 177 -5.85 -22.78 7.74
C LYS A 177 -5.96 -23.79 6.59
N SER A 178 -5.54 -23.40 5.38
CA SER A 178 -5.56 -24.30 4.22
C SER A 178 -4.65 -25.52 4.38
N VAL A 179 -3.47 -25.35 5.01
CA VAL A 179 -2.53 -26.46 5.24
C VAL A 179 -3.04 -27.42 6.32
N GLY A 180 -3.61 -26.88 7.41
CA GLY A 180 -4.19 -27.71 8.48
C GLY A 180 -5.39 -28.54 8.00
N SER A 181 -6.23 -27.98 7.12
CA SER A 181 -7.36 -28.72 6.55
C SER A 181 -6.91 -29.90 5.69
N PHE A 182 -5.85 -29.76 4.90
CA PHE A 182 -5.36 -30.83 4.02
C PHE A 182 -4.77 -32.01 4.81
N LYS A 183 -4.03 -31.71 5.89
CA LYS A 183 -3.42 -32.75 6.75
C LYS A 183 -4.48 -33.63 7.41
N ASN A 184 -5.55 -33.02 7.95
CA ASN A 184 -6.63 -33.77 8.60
C ASN A 184 -7.39 -34.67 7.60
N THR A 185 -7.59 -34.22 6.36
CA THR A 185 -8.24 -35.05 5.34
C THR A 185 -7.37 -36.25 4.94
N SER A 186 -6.05 -36.05 4.80
CA SER A 186 -5.14 -37.15 4.48
C SER A 186 -5.01 -38.19 5.61
N GLU A 187 -5.03 -37.76 6.88
CA GLU A 187 -4.98 -38.67 8.02
C GLU A 187 -6.29 -39.48 8.17
N LEU A 188 -7.43 -38.88 7.83
CA LEU A 188 -8.72 -39.58 7.85
C LEU A 188 -8.84 -40.61 6.71
N GLU A 189 -8.23 -40.35 5.55
CA GLU A 189 -8.18 -41.30 4.43
C GLU A 189 -7.24 -42.48 4.72
N THR A 190 -6.08 -42.25 5.33
CA THR A 190 -5.18 -43.34 5.73
C THR A 190 -5.75 -44.20 6.86
N GLU A 191 -6.47 -43.61 7.81
CA GLU A 191 -7.14 -44.36 8.87
C GLU A 191 -8.24 -45.28 8.32
N LYS A 192 -9.05 -44.79 7.37
CA LYS A 192 -10.06 -45.60 6.67
C LYS A 192 -9.45 -46.72 5.82
N GLU A 193 -8.34 -46.47 5.14
CA GLU A 193 -7.61 -47.50 4.39
C GLU A 193 -7.09 -48.61 5.32
N MET A 194 -6.52 -48.24 6.48
CA MET A 194 -6.03 -49.22 7.46
C MET A 194 -7.15 -50.05 8.11
N GLU A 195 -8.31 -49.45 8.38
CA GLU A 195 -9.48 -50.16 8.92
C GLU A 195 -10.05 -51.17 7.92
N LYS A 196 -10.07 -50.80 6.63
CA LYS A 196 -10.50 -51.70 5.54
C LYS A 196 -9.57 -52.90 5.38
N VAL A 197 -8.26 -52.72 5.55
CA VAL A 197 -7.27 -53.82 5.49
C VAL A 197 -7.42 -54.76 6.69
N ARG A 198 -7.71 -54.25 7.89
CA ARG A 198 -7.94 -55.10 9.08
C ARG A 198 -9.14 -56.03 8.90
N HIS A 199 -10.26 -55.53 8.39
CA HIS A 199 -11.45 -56.35 8.14
C HIS A 199 -11.23 -57.49 7.13
N ILE A 200 -10.33 -57.32 6.15
CA ILE A 200 -9.98 -58.37 5.17
C ILE A 200 -9.09 -59.46 5.79
N THR A 201 -8.37 -59.14 6.86
CA THR A 201 -7.41 -60.06 7.50
C THR A 201 -8.08 -60.97 8.53
N ASP A 202 -9.20 -60.53 9.13
CA ASP A 202 -9.97 -61.30 10.12
C ASP A 202 -10.97 -62.29 9.51
N GLU A 203 -11.23 -62.25 8.20
CA GLU A 203 -12.12 -63.17 7.46
C GLU A 203 -11.39 -64.38 6.83
N LYS A 204 -10.08 -64.55 7.08
CA LYS A 204 -9.28 -65.70 6.62
C LYS A 204 -8.79 -66.56 7.77
#